data_AF-A0A6N2V7C7-F1
#
_entry.id   AF-A0A6N2V7C7-F1
#
_cell.length_a   1.000
_cell.length_b   1.000
_cell.length_c   1.000
_cell.angle_alpha   90.00
_cell.angle_beta   90.00
_cell.angle_gamma   90.00
#
_symmetry.space_group_name_H-M   'P 1'
#
loop_
_entity.id
_entity.type
_entity.pdbx_description
1 polymer ?
#
loop_
_entity_poly.entity_id
_entity_poly.type
_entity_poly.pdbx_seq_one_letter_code
_entity_poly.pdbx_strand_id
1 'polypeptide(L)'
;MTIEEQKYLEECRKKLGADQIEVIQMAFQYGLGIKDVRRVAIPKLNAEQMRQTVFAMLEDVDGELVDLCCQGTFDQYQIPEIVSGSVSGLTKEEIMSYATPDLPASRMKKMRTQLIEAKKNAGNSAEGAAFKEYTENLIKMMETSLQQFKENNEKFEVLSTLVKEHVLDEKNQEIKDLYENLKDKDSLIKKLQEEAAVQETQIKKLEEELTAARTRSNAEVVEGKTEKVTAPTVPPSYWRPQPPQTKKTILEKLFPQKTSDILDKIAAEGLSSEQLEEVRSAFDSGLADDEVKRIIKKELTADKMRKMREIMLLVRERRHTDA
;
A
#
# COMPACT_ATOMS: atom_id res chain seq x y z
N MET A 1 -51.54 16.93 -23.10
CA MET A 1 -52.14 16.01 -22.12
C MET A 1 -52.57 14.74 -22.83
N THR A 2 -52.08 13.58 -22.38
CA THR A 2 -52.33 12.26 -22.97
C THR A 2 -53.71 11.70 -22.56
N ILE A 3 -54.18 10.64 -23.22
CA ILE A 3 -55.44 9.96 -22.88
C ILE A 3 -55.38 9.38 -21.45
N GLU A 4 -54.21 8.88 -21.03
CA GLU A 4 -54.02 8.35 -19.68
C GLU A 4 -54.09 9.44 -18.61
N GLU A 5 -53.49 10.60 -18.87
CA GLU A 5 -53.56 11.77 -17.98
C GLU A 5 -54.99 12.29 -17.86
N GLN A 6 -55.75 12.35 -18.97
CA GLN A 6 -57.17 12.73 -18.95
C GLN A 6 -58.01 11.76 -18.11
N LYS A 7 -57.78 10.45 -18.27
CA LYS A 7 -58.47 9.43 -17.48
C LYS A 7 -58.15 9.56 -15.99
N TYR A 8 -56.89 9.82 -15.64
CA TYR A 8 -56.49 10.04 -14.26
C TYR A 8 -57.06 11.34 -13.67
N LEU A 9 -57.14 12.40 -14.45
CA LEU A 9 -57.76 13.66 -14.05
C LEU A 9 -59.25 13.48 -13.72
N GLU A 10 -59.98 12.70 -14.53
CA GLU A 10 -61.37 12.30 -14.25
C GLU A 10 -61.49 11.51 -12.94
N GLU A 11 -60.55 10.61 -12.64
CA GLU A 11 -60.51 9.89 -11.36
C GLU A 11 -60.27 10.85 -10.19
N CYS A 12 -59.39 11.83 -10.35
CA CYS A 12 -59.11 12.86 -9.34
C CYS A 12 -60.34 13.71 -9.04
N ARG A 13 -61.16 14.08 -10.04
CA ARG A 13 -62.38 14.89 -9.86
C ARG A 13 -63.40 14.27 -8.91
N LYS A 14 -63.35 12.95 -8.71
CA LYS A 14 -64.22 12.24 -7.77
C LYS A 14 -63.79 12.41 -6.31
N LYS A 15 -62.55 12.85 -6.06
CA LYS A 15 -61.92 12.88 -4.72
C LYS A 15 -61.41 14.27 -4.32
N LEU A 16 -61.13 15.14 -5.27
CA LEU A 16 -60.55 16.46 -5.08
C LEU A 16 -61.58 17.56 -5.41
N GLY A 17 -61.46 18.71 -4.74
CA GLY A 17 -62.21 19.93 -5.03
C GLY A 17 -61.73 20.64 -6.31
N ALA A 18 -62.53 21.60 -6.80
CA ALA A 18 -62.26 22.32 -8.05
C ALA A 18 -60.85 22.94 -8.08
N ASP A 19 -60.48 23.68 -7.03
CA ASP A 19 -59.18 24.34 -6.96
C ASP A 19 -58.01 23.35 -6.99
N GLN A 20 -58.14 22.19 -6.33
CA GLN A 20 -57.13 21.13 -6.36
C GLN A 20 -57.00 20.51 -7.76
N ILE A 21 -58.13 20.37 -8.47
CA ILE A 21 -58.15 19.86 -9.85
C ILE A 21 -57.44 20.81 -10.81
N GLU A 22 -57.58 22.12 -10.62
CA GLU A 22 -56.81 23.11 -11.39
C GLU A 22 -55.30 22.92 -11.19
N VAL A 23 -54.85 22.63 -9.97
CA VAL A 23 -53.42 22.32 -9.70
C VAL A 23 -52.96 21.07 -10.43
N ILE A 24 -53.78 20.01 -10.44
CA ILE A 24 -53.44 18.76 -11.15
C ILE A 24 -53.36 19.00 -12.67
N GLN A 25 -54.27 19.80 -13.24
CA GLN A 25 -54.20 20.19 -14.64
C GLN A 25 -52.94 20.99 -14.94
N MET A 26 -52.63 21.96 -14.09
CA MET A 26 -51.42 22.78 -14.18
C MET A 26 -50.14 21.91 -14.11
N ALA A 27 -50.09 20.92 -13.21
CA ALA A 27 -48.96 19.99 -13.12
C ALA A 27 -48.72 19.24 -14.44
N PHE A 28 -49.78 18.72 -15.07
CA PHE A 28 -49.66 18.08 -16.39
C PHE A 28 -49.28 19.06 -17.50
N GLN A 29 -49.77 20.31 -17.45
CA GLN A 29 -49.40 21.34 -18.42
C GLN A 29 -47.91 21.71 -18.34
N TYR A 30 -47.33 21.71 -17.14
CA TYR A 30 -45.89 21.88 -16.94
C TYR A 30 -45.06 20.62 -17.25
N GLY A 31 -45.69 19.55 -17.71
CA GLY A 31 -45.00 18.34 -18.16
C GLY A 31 -44.63 17.36 -17.05
N LEU A 32 -45.20 17.49 -15.83
CA LEU A 32 -45.00 16.48 -14.80
C LEU A 32 -45.60 15.15 -15.24
N GLY A 33 -44.85 14.08 -15.06
CA GLY A 33 -45.30 12.73 -15.35
C GLY A 33 -46.42 12.30 -14.40
N ILE A 34 -47.27 11.37 -14.85
CA ILE A 34 -48.37 10.82 -14.05
C ILE A 34 -47.93 10.24 -12.70
N LYS A 35 -46.68 9.76 -12.60
CA LYS A 35 -46.11 9.25 -11.34
C LYS A 35 -45.95 10.36 -10.30
N ASP A 36 -45.43 11.52 -10.69
CA ASP A 36 -45.22 12.66 -9.79
C ASP A 36 -46.56 13.31 -9.42
N VAL A 37 -47.45 13.46 -10.42
CA VAL A 37 -48.80 13.98 -10.17
C VAL A 37 -49.59 13.08 -9.20
N ARG A 38 -49.39 11.75 -9.25
CA ARG A 38 -50.00 10.83 -8.27
C ARG A 38 -49.50 11.05 -6.84
N ARG A 39 -48.26 11.51 -6.64
CA ARG A 39 -47.71 11.79 -5.31
C ARG A 39 -48.37 12.99 -4.66
N VAL A 40 -48.69 14.04 -5.44
CA VAL A 40 -49.28 15.29 -4.91
C VAL A 40 -50.81 15.30 -4.91
N ALA A 41 -51.47 14.41 -5.66
CA ALA A 41 -52.94 14.31 -5.75
C ALA A 41 -53.60 13.71 -4.49
N ILE A 42 -53.38 14.34 -3.33
CA ILE A 42 -53.81 13.87 -2.02
C ILE A 42 -54.98 14.75 -1.53
N PRO A 43 -56.19 14.20 -1.29
CA PRO A 43 -57.36 14.98 -0.87
C PRO A 43 -57.19 15.77 0.43
N LYS A 44 -56.29 15.33 1.31
CA LYS A 44 -55.98 16.00 2.58
C LYS A 44 -55.25 17.34 2.39
N LEU A 45 -54.48 17.51 1.32
CA LEU A 45 -53.72 18.72 1.05
C LEU A 45 -54.63 19.79 0.47
N ASN A 46 -54.55 21.04 0.91
CA ASN A 46 -55.26 22.12 0.22
C ASN A 46 -54.61 22.44 -1.15
N ALA A 47 -55.33 23.18 -2.01
CA ALA A 47 -54.85 23.50 -3.36
C ALA A 47 -53.51 24.26 -3.34
N GLU A 48 -53.28 25.14 -2.37
CA GLU A 48 -52.02 25.87 -2.27
C GLU A 48 -50.84 24.99 -1.84
N GLN A 49 -51.03 24.09 -0.88
CA GLN A 49 -50.02 23.07 -0.52
C GLN A 49 -49.66 22.20 -1.72
N MET A 50 -50.67 21.78 -2.50
CA MET A 50 -50.46 21.04 -3.74
C MET A 50 -49.68 21.88 -4.76
N ARG A 51 -50.02 23.17 -4.95
CA ARG A 51 -49.28 24.08 -5.86
C ARG A 51 -47.81 24.19 -5.47
N GLN A 52 -47.54 24.45 -4.20
CA GLN A 52 -46.17 24.60 -3.71
C GLN A 52 -45.37 23.29 -3.86
N THR A 53 -46.02 22.14 -3.68
CA THR A 53 -45.36 20.85 -3.89
C THR A 53 -45.11 20.56 -5.37
N VAL A 54 -46.00 20.98 -6.27
CA VAL A 54 -45.76 20.92 -7.73
C VAL A 54 -44.58 21.80 -8.12
N PHE A 55 -44.47 23.02 -7.55
CA PHE A 55 -43.29 23.86 -7.77
C PHE A 55 -42.01 23.21 -7.24
N ALA A 56 -42.06 22.54 -6.08
CA ALA A 56 -40.92 21.78 -5.58
C ALA A 56 -40.45 20.71 -6.59
N MET A 57 -41.38 19.98 -7.20
CA MET A 57 -41.06 18.98 -8.22
C MET A 57 -40.49 19.60 -9.50
N LEU A 58 -40.93 20.80 -9.88
CA LEU A 58 -40.41 21.54 -11.05
C LEU A 58 -39.00 22.09 -10.85
N GLU A 59 -38.64 22.41 -9.61
CA GLU A 59 -37.31 22.90 -9.21
C GLU A 59 -36.33 21.75 -8.93
N ASP A 60 -36.64 20.52 -9.36
CA ASP A 60 -35.84 19.31 -9.14
C ASP A 60 -35.43 19.08 -7.67
N VAL A 61 -36.33 19.44 -6.73
CA VAL A 61 -36.12 19.17 -5.30
C VAL A 61 -36.07 17.66 -5.05
N ASP A 62 -35.20 17.25 -4.12
CA ASP A 62 -35.04 15.86 -3.72
C ASP A 62 -36.39 15.17 -3.40
N GLY A 63 -36.52 13.93 -3.87
CA GLY A 63 -37.75 13.16 -3.76
C GLY A 63 -38.24 12.99 -2.32
N GLU A 64 -37.34 12.87 -1.33
CA GLU A 64 -37.72 12.69 0.07
C GLU A 64 -38.25 14.00 0.69
N LEU A 65 -37.73 15.15 0.26
CA LEU A 65 -38.26 16.47 0.65
C LEU A 65 -39.62 16.73 0.00
N VAL A 66 -39.82 16.27 -1.24
CA VAL A 66 -41.14 16.30 -1.88
C VAL A 66 -42.14 15.42 -1.12
N ASP A 67 -41.74 14.21 -0.72
CA ASP A 67 -42.59 13.31 0.08
C ASP A 67 -42.93 13.93 1.44
N LEU A 68 -42.00 14.65 2.06
CA LEU A 68 -42.23 15.40 3.29
C LEU A 68 -43.34 16.45 3.11
N CYS A 69 -43.30 17.23 2.03
CA CYS A 69 -44.33 18.21 1.70
C CYS A 69 -45.70 17.55 1.46
N CYS A 70 -45.72 16.35 0.85
CA CYS A 70 -46.94 15.58 0.59
C CYS A 70 -47.64 15.04 1.86
N GLN A 71 -46.99 15.01 3.03
CA GLN A 71 -47.60 14.51 4.28
C GLN A 71 -48.74 15.42 4.79
N GLY A 72 -48.75 16.68 4.37
CA GLY A 72 -49.72 17.68 4.80
C GLY A 72 -49.53 18.14 6.25
N THR A 73 -48.31 18.00 6.77
CA THR A 73 -47.90 18.51 8.09
C THR A 73 -47.49 19.98 8.02
N PHE A 74 -47.01 20.44 6.86
CA PHE A 74 -46.58 21.81 6.63
C PHE A 74 -47.65 22.62 5.91
N ASP A 75 -47.86 23.86 6.31
CA ASP A 75 -48.76 24.81 5.66
C ASP A 75 -48.21 25.34 4.32
N GLN A 76 -49.04 26.10 3.61
CA GLN A 76 -48.72 26.68 2.30
C GLN A 76 -47.55 27.69 2.32
N TYR A 77 -47.19 28.23 3.48
CA TYR A 77 -46.10 29.19 3.66
C TYR A 77 -44.81 28.52 4.15
N GLN A 78 -44.92 27.38 4.83
CA GLN A 78 -43.79 26.58 5.30
C GLN A 78 -43.14 25.78 4.15
N ILE A 79 -43.95 25.19 3.24
CA ILE A 79 -43.43 24.41 2.09
C ILE A 79 -42.44 25.24 1.24
N PRO A 80 -42.71 26.50 0.85
CA PRO A 80 -41.76 27.33 0.14
C PRO A 80 -40.40 27.50 0.83
N GLU A 81 -40.36 27.50 2.17
CA GLU A 81 -39.11 27.64 2.91
C GLU A 81 -38.29 26.34 2.91
N ILE A 82 -38.94 25.18 2.81
CA ILE A 82 -38.27 23.88 2.60
C ILE A 82 -37.67 23.86 1.18
N VAL A 83 -38.49 24.17 0.18
CA VAL A 83 -38.11 24.22 -1.24
C VAL A 83 -36.97 25.21 -1.48
N SER A 84 -37.10 26.44 -0.97
CA SER A 84 -36.08 27.48 -1.10
C SER A 84 -34.75 27.07 -0.45
N GLY A 85 -34.80 26.28 0.63
CA GLY A 85 -33.60 25.74 1.26
C GLY A 85 -32.85 24.80 0.31
N SER A 86 -33.58 23.87 -0.31
CA SER A 86 -33.05 22.91 -1.28
C SER A 86 -32.46 23.61 -2.50
N VAL A 87 -33.20 24.54 -3.11
CA VAL A 87 -32.75 25.31 -4.29
C VAL A 87 -31.53 26.18 -3.96
N SER A 88 -31.39 26.64 -2.71
CA SER A 88 -30.22 27.39 -2.25
C SER A 88 -29.00 26.50 -1.93
N GLY A 89 -29.08 25.19 -2.16
CA GLY A 89 -28.00 24.24 -1.93
C GLY A 89 -27.81 23.84 -0.48
N LEU A 90 -28.82 24.00 0.39
CA LEU A 90 -28.80 23.37 1.71
C LEU A 90 -28.97 21.86 1.58
N THR A 91 -28.24 21.12 2.42
CA THR A 91 -28.40 19.67 2.55
C THR A 91 -29.74 19.34 3.20
N LYS A 92 -30.20 18.10 3.00
CA LYS A 92 -31.44 17.62 3.61
C LYS A 92 -31.41 17.79 5.13
N GLU A 93 -30.30 17.45 5.77
CA GLU A 93 -30.14 17.54 7.22
C GLU A 93 -30.24 19.00 7.71
N GLU A 94 -29.62 19.94 6.99
CA GLU A 94 -29.73 21.38 7.26
C GLU A 94 -31.19 21.84 7.16
N ILE A 95 -31.92 21.39 6.14
CA ILE A 95 -33.33 21.73 5.95
C ILE A 95 -34.19 21.14 7.07
N MET A 96 -33.99 19.87 7.42
CA MET A 96 -34.72 19.19 8.49
C MET A 96 -34.50 19.84 9.87
N SER A 97 -33.38 20.55 10.08
CA SER A 97 -33.11 21.24 11.34
C SER A 97 -34.07 22.41 11.63
N TYR A 98 -34.66 23.02 10.60
CA TYR A 98 -35.63 24.11 10.74
C TYR A 98 -37.03 23.75 10.20
N ALA A 99 -37.15 22.76 9.32
CA ALA A 99 -38.41 22.26 8.78
C ALA A 99 -39.20 21.48 9.84
N THR A 100 -39.77 22.21 10.79
CA THR A 100 -40.57 21.68 11.90
C THR A 100 -42.00 22.20 11.77
N PRO A 101 -43.03 21.32 11.75
CA PRO A 101 -44.42 21.73 11.56
C PRO A 101 -44.91 22.77 12.58
N ASP A 102 -44.41 22.69 13.82
CA ASP A 102 -44.77 23.62 14.91
C ASP A 102 -44.13 25.02 14.76
N LEU A 103 -43.19 25.18 13.84
CA LEU A 103 -42.44 26.42 13.66
C LEU A 103 -43.06 27.28 12.57
N PRO A 104 -43.43 28.55 12.84
CA PRO A 104 -44.05 29.40 11.83
C PRO A 104 -43.09 29.66 10.65
N ALA A 105 -43.64 29.78 9.45
CA ALA A 105 -42.88 30.02 8.21
C ALA A 105 -41.92 31.22 8.31
N SER A 106 -42.30 32.28 9.02
CA SER A 106 -41.43 33.45 9.25
C SER A 106 -40.15 33.12 10.01
N ARG A 107 -40.22 32.18 10.96
CA ARG A 107 -39.06 31.72 11.74
C ARG A 107 -38.25 30.70 10.94
N MET A 108 -38.89 29.82 10.19
CA MET A 108 -38.22 28.94 9.21
C MET A 108 -37.40 29.75 8.22
N LYS A 109 -37.98 30.81 7.65
CA LYS A 109 -37.29 31.74 6.75
C LYS A 109 -36.03 32.33 7.38
N LYS A 110 -36.14 32.82 8.62
CA LYS A 110 -34.98 33.40 9.34
C LYS A 110 -33.87 32.37 9.53
N MET A 111 -34.22 31.15 9.97
CA MET A 111 -33.24 30.08 10.18
C MET A 111 -32.60 29.65 8.85
N ARG A 112 -33.40 29.49 7.79
CA ARG A 112 -32.90 29.21 6.44
C ARG A 112 -31.93 30.27 5.96
N THR A 113 -32.29 31.56 6.05
CA THR A 113 -31.39 32.66 5.64
C THR A 113 -30.09 32.64 6.41
N GLN A 114 -30.14 32.40 7.73
CA GLN A 114 -28.94 32.28 8.56
C GLN A 114 -28.05 31.10 8.13
N LEU A 115 -28.64 29.94 7.79
CA LEU A 115 -27.89 28.79 7.30
C LEU A 115 -27.26 29.06 5.92
N ILE A 116 -28.00 29.68 5.00
CA ILE A 116 -27.48 30.06 3.68
C ILE A 116 -26.33 31.07 3.82
N GLU A 117 -26.50 32.09 4.67
CA GLU A 117 -25.46 33.08 4.96
C GLU A 117 -24.25 32.43 5.63
N ALA A 118 -24.45 31.54 6.61
CA ALA A 118 -23.38 30.80 7.27
C ALA A 118 -22.62 29.92 6.26
N LYS A 119 -23.31 29.27 5.33
CA LYS A 119 -22.70 28.45 4.27
C LYS A 119 -21.89 29.29 3.28
N LYS A 120 -22.45 30.43 2.87
CA LYS A 120 -21.76 31.41 2.02
C LYS A 120 -20.53 32.01 2.72
N ASN A 121 -20.66 32.31 4.00
CA ASN A 121 -19.58 32.84 4.83
C ASN A 121 -18.55 31.78 5.20
N ALA A 122 -18.92 30.50 5.35
CA ALA A 122 -17.96 29.42 5.51
C ALA A 122 -17.08 29.27 4.24
N GLY A 123 -17.66 29.50 3.06
CA GLY A 123 -16.91 29.59 1.80
C GLY A 123 -16.03 30.84 1.65
N ASN A 124 -16.35 31.94 2.36
CA ASN A 124 -15.69 33.26 2.22
C ASN A 124 -14.96 33.75 3.50
N SER A 125 -15.00 32.99 4.59
CA SER A 125 -14.32 33.33 5.85
C SER A 125 -12.83 33.12 5.64
N ALA A 126 -11.99 34.05 6.11
CA ALA A 126 -10.54 33.93 6.03
C ALA A 126 -10.04 32.60 6.65
N GLU A 127 -10.72 32.09 7.68
CA GLU A 127 -10.43 30.79 8.28
C GLU A 127 -10.88 29.61 7.40
N GLY A 128 -12.02 29.73 6.71
CA GLY A 128 -12.51 28.72 5.77
C GLY A 128 -11.66 28.66 4.49
N ALA A 129 -11.20 29.81 4.01
CA ALA A 129 -10.25 29.92 2.91
C ALA A 129 -8.88 29.34 3.29
N ALA A 130 -8.36 29.65 4.47
CA ALA A 130 -7.10 29.08 4.96
C ALA A 130 -7.20 27.56 5.17
N PHE A 131 -8.31 27.06 5.72
CA PHE A 131 -8.54 25.62 5.85
C PHE A 131 -8.65 24.95 4.47
N LYS A 132 -9.36 25.57 3.53
CA LYS A 132 -9.48 25.07 2.16
C LYS A 132 -8.13 25.03 1.46
N GLU A 133 -7.33 26.09 1.54
CA GLU A 133 -5.98 26.16 0.99
C GLU A 133 -5.06 25.12 1.64
N TYR A 134 -5.15 24.94 2.96
CA TYR A 134 -4.43 23.87 3.66
C TYR A 134 -4.83 22.48 3.15
N THR A 135 -6.14 22.21 3.00
CA THR A 135 -6.61 20.93 2.46
C THR A 135 -6.19 20.72 1.00
N GLU A 136 -6.22 21.75 0.17
CA GLU A 136 -5.75 21.69 -1.21
C GLU A 136 -4.24 21.42 -1.27
N ASN A 137 -3.45 22.04 -0.40
CA ASN A 137 -2.02 21.78 -0.29
C ASN A 137 -1.72 20.35 0.16
N LEU A 138 -2.49 19.81 1.12
CA LEU A 138 -2.38 18.40 1.52
C LEU A 138 -2.72 17.45 0.37
N ILE A 139 -3.79 17.72 -0.37
CA ILE A 139 -4.19 16.92 -1.54
C ILE A 139 -3.07 16.94 -2.58
N LYS A 140 -2.52 18.11 -2.90
CA LYS A 140 -1.41 18.26 -3.84
C LYS A 140 -0.14 17.52 -3.39
N MET A 141 0.18 17.56 -2.09
CA MET A 141 1.30 16.81 -1.53
C MET A 141 1.07 15.29 -1.63
N MET A 142 -0.16 14.84 -1.38
CA MET A 142 -0.56 13.44 -1.50
C MET A 142 -0.53 12.97 -2.97
N GLU A 143 -1.02 13.77 -3.91
CA GLU A 143 -0.95 13.51 -5.36
C GLU A 143 0.50 13.40 -5.83
N THR A 144 1.36 14.31 -5.39
CA THR A 144 2.80 14.27 -5.71
C THR A 144 3.45 13.01 -5.15
N SER A 145 3.11 12.63 -3.91
CA SER A 145 3.62 11.42 -3.27
C SER A 145 3.15 10.15 -4.00
N LEU A 146 1.87 10.09 -4.38
CA LEU A 146 1.31 8.99 -5.18
C LEU A 146 1.98 8.89 -6.55
N GLN A 147 2.25 10.02 -7.19
CA GLN A 147 2.95 10.07 -8.46
C GLN A 147 4.38 9.55 -8.32
N GLN A 148 5.12 9.96 -7.29
CA GLN A 148 6.46 9.43 -7.00
C GLN A 148 6.44 7.93 -6.72
N PHE A 149 5.43 7.43 -6.01
CA PHE A 149 5.25 5.99 -5.80
C PHE A 149 5.04 5.23 -7.10
N LYS A 150 4.20 5.75 -8.00
CA LYS A 150 3.98 5.16 -9.33
C LYS A 150 5.28 5.12 -10.13
N GLU A 151 6.00 6.24 -10.21
CA GLU A 151 7.27 6.33 -10.93
C GLU A 151 8.34 5.40 -10.34
N ASN A 152 8.40 5.26 -9.02
CA ASN A 152 9.33 4.33 -8.36
C ASN A 152 8.94 2.88 -8.62
N ASN A 153 7.64 2.56 -8.64
CA ASN A 153 7.17 1.23 -8.99
C ASN A 153 7.48 0.89 -10.45
N GLU A 154 7.29 1.83 -11.38
CA GLU A 154 7.71 1.66 -12.78
C GLU A 154 9.22 1.42 -12.91
N LYS A 155 10.04 2.19 -12.20
CA LYS A 155 11.49 1.96 -12.13
C LYS A 155 11.83 0.58 -11.56
N PHE A 156 11.12 0.13 -10.53
CA PHE A 156 11.30 -1.19 -9.96
C PHE A 156 10.96 -2.30 -10.96
N GLU A 157 9.86 -2.17 -11.71
CA GLU A 157 9.50 -3.13 -12.75
C GLU A 157 10.57 -3.18 -13.85
N VAL A 158 11.07 -2.04 -14.33
CA VAL A 158 12.15 -1.98 -15.33
C VAL A 158 13.44 -2.63 -14.81
N LEU A 159 13.82 -2.37 -13.56
CA LEU A 159 14.98 -3.01 -12.94
C LEU A 159 14.77 -4.52 -12.75
N SER A 160 13.57 -4.94 -12.35
CA SER A 160 13.20 -6.34 -12.19
C SER A 160 13.27 -7.10 -13.51
N THR A 161 12.78 -6.50 -14.61
CA THR A 161 12.94 -7.09 -15.95
C THR A 161 14.40 -7.18 -16.37
N LEU A 162 15.19 -6.13 -16.14
CA LEU A 162 16.62 -6.13 -16.48
C LEU A 162 17.39 -7.21 -15.71
N VAL A 163 17.12 -7.37 -14.41
CA VAL A 163 17.76 -8.41 -13.58
C VAL A 163 17.36 -9.81 -14.03
N LYS A 164 16.09 -10.02 -14.43
CA LYS A 164 15.65 -11.31 -14.99
C LYS A 164 16.41 -11.64 -16.27
N GLU A 165 16.43 -10.73 -17.23
CA GLU A 165 17.06 -10.98 -18.53
C GLU A 165 18.59 -11.13 -18.40
N HIS A 166 19.26 -10.21 -17.70
CA HIS A 166 20.72 -10.21 -17.66
C HIS A 166 21.30 -11.18 -16.65
N VAL A 167 20.73 -11.29 -15.45
CA VAL A 167 21.38 -12.06 -14.39
C VAL A 167 20.85 -13.48 -14.35
N LEU A 168 19.53 -13.66 -14.43
CA LEU A 168 18.95 -15.00 -14.30
C LEU A 168 19.10 -15.79 -15.59
N ASP A 169 18.79 -15.22 -16.75
CA ASP A 169 18.84 -15.98 -18.01
C ASP A 169 20.27 -16.28 -18.44
N GLU A 170 21.22 -15.33 -18.30
CA GLU A 170 22.64 -15.61 -18.58
C GLU A 170 23.17 -16.73 -17.68
N LYS A 171 22.85 -16.70 -16.39
CA LYS A 171 23.28 -17.75 -15.45
C LYS A 171 22.61 -19.09 -15.74
N ASN A 172 21.33 -19.09 -16.10
CA ASN A 172 20.62 -20.30 -16.49
C ASN A 172 21.21 -20.90 -17.77
N GLN A 173 21.59 -20.06 -18.74
CA GLN A 173 22.25 -20.50 -19.96
C GLN A 173 23.66 -21.05 -19.67
N GLU A 174 24.44 -20.37 -18.84
CA GLU A 174 25.77 -20.86 -18.40
C GLU A 174 25.65 -22.22 -17.70
N ILE A 175 24.67 -22.39 -16.80
CA ILE A 175 24.38 -23.67 -16.15
C ILE A 175 24.05 -24.74 -17.19
N LYS A 176 23.22 -24.43 -18.19
CA LYS A 176 22.83 -25.37 -19.25
C LYS A 176 24.02 -25.82 -20.09
N ASP A 177 24.89 -24.88 -20.47
CA ASP A 177 26.10 -25.16 -21.24
C ASP A 177 27.08 -26.04 -20.44
N LEU A 178 27.20 -25.78 -19.12
CA LEU A 178 27.99 -26.61 -18.22
C LEU A 178 27.44 -28.05 -18.12
N TYR A 179 26.11 -28.22 -18.07
CA TYR A 179 25.48 -29.55 -18.05
C TYR A 179 25.76 -30.35 -19.32
N GLU A 180 25.65 -29.75 -20.51
CA GLU A 180 25.96 -30.45 -21.76
C GLU A 180 27.45 -30.78 -21.85
N ASN A 181 28.35 -29.88 -21.45
CA ASN A 181 29.79 -30.15 -21.42
C ASN A 181 30.14 -31.30 -20.47
N LEU A 182 29.49 -31.36 -19.30
CA LEU A 182 29.68 -32.44 -18.33
C LEU A 182 29.19 -33.78 -18.87
N LYS A 183 28.03 -33.79 -19.54
CA LYS A 183 27.47 -34.98 -20.21
C LYS A 183 28.36 -35.48 -21.35
N ASP A 184 28.92 -34.58 -22.15
CA ASP A 184 29.88 -34.93 -23.21
C ASP A 184 31.14 -35.56 -22.61
N LYS A 185 31.68 -34.97 -21.53
CA LYS A 185 32.82 -35.54 -20.80
C LYS A 185 32.51 -36.92 -20.20
N ASP A 186 31.33 -37.11 -19.61
CA ASP A 186 30.91 -38.42 -19.11
C ASP A 186 30.81 -39.46 -20.23
N SER A 187 30.33 -39.06 -21.41
CA SER A 187 30.30 -39.93 -22.59
C SER A 187 31.71 -40.31 -23.07
N LEU A 188 32.66 -39.38 -23.00
CA LEU A 188 34.06 -39.60 -23.36
C LEU A 188 34.73 -40.52 -22.34
N ILE A 189 34.49 -40.32 -21.04
CA ILE A 189 35.00 -41.18 -19.97
C ILE A 189 34.51 -42.63 -20.18
N LYS A 190 33.24 -42.83 -20.52
CA LYS A 190 32.72 -44.18 -20.82
C LYS A 190 33.45 -44.84 -21.99
N LYS A 191 33.67 -44.11 -23.09
CA LYS A 191 34.43 -44.65 -24.25
C LYS A 191 35.86 -45.02 -23.88
N LEU A 192 36.55 -44.16 -23.12
CA LEU A 192 37.90 -44.44 -22.65
C LEU A 192 37.95 -45.63 -21.69
N GLN A 193 36.93 -45.81 -20.83
CA GLN A 193 36.81 -46.98 -19.97
C GLN A 193 36.60 -48.27 -20.78
N GLU A 194 35.79 -48.23 -21.85
CA GLU A 194 35.60 -49.36 -22.76
C GLU A 194 36.90 -49.69 -23.52
N GLU A 195 37.60 -48.69 -24.04
CA GLU A 195 38.90 -48.87 -24.71
C GLU A 195 39.96 -49.45 -23.77
N ALA A 196 40.04 -48.95 -22.54
CA ALA A 196 40.96 -49.47 -21.53
C ALA A 196 40.63 -50.94 -21.19
N ALA A 197 39.35 -51.28 -21.03
CA ALA A 197 38.93 -52.67 -20.79
C ALA A 197 39.29 -53.58 -21.97
N VAL A 198 39.12 -53.12 -23.22
CA VAL A 198 39.55 -53.88 -24.40
C VAL A 198 41.06 -54.10 -24.40
N GLN A 199 41.85 -53.06 -24.13
CA GLN A 199 43.31 -53.18 -24.03
C GLN A 199 43.75 -54.13 -22.91
N GLU A 200 43.12 -54.08 -21.74
CA GLU A 200 43.38 -55.03 -20.65
C GLU A 200 43.12 -56.48 -21.07
N THR A 201 42.02 -56.75 -21.81
CA THR A 201 41.77 -58.12 -22.31
C THR A 201 42.78 -58.56 -23.37
N GLN A 202 43.29 -57.64 -24.20
CA GLN A 202 44.34 -57.93 -25.18
C GLN A 202 45.67 -58.22 -24.49
N ILE A 203 46.06 -57.40 -23.50
CA ILE A 203 47.24 -57.62 -22.67
C ILE A 203 47.15 -59.01 -22.03
N LYS A 204 46.01 -59.33 -21.42
CA LYS A 204 45.80 -60.64 -20.80
C LYS A 204 45.93 -61.81 -21.79
N LYS A 205 45.36 -61.70 -23.00
CA LYS A 205 45.54 -62.71 -24.06
C LYS A 205 46.99 -62.84 -24.51
N LEU A 206 47.69 -61.73 -24.71
CA LEU A 206 49.10 -61.72 -25.07
C LEU A 206 49.98 -62.29 -23.95
N GLU A 207 49.63 -62.06 -22.68
CA GLU A 207 50.29 -62.68 -21.52
C GLU A 207 50.03 -64.19 -21.46
N GLU A 208 48.80 -64.64 -21.74
CA GLU A 208 48.46 -66.07 -21.89
C GLU A 208 49.22 -66.72 -23.06
N GLU A 209 49.37 -66.02 -24.19
CA GLU A 209 50.18 -66.48 -25.32
C GLU A 209 51.69 -66.47 -25.02
N LEU A 210 52.20 -65.45 -24.32
CA LEU A 210 53.59 -65.38 -23.87
C LEU A 210 53.92 -66.48 -22.87
N THR A 211 53.01 -66.78 -21.95
CA THR A 211 53.17 -67.89 -21.00
C THR A 211 53.08 -69.23 -21.70
N ALA A 212 52.19 -69.41 -22.67
CA ALA A 212 52.14 -70.61 -23.51
C ALA A 212 53.41 -70.77 -24.38
N ALA A 213 53.90 -69.70 -25.01
CA ALA A 213 55.16 -69.69 -25.76
C ALA A 213 56.36 -69.96 -24.84
N ARG A 214 56.35 -69.40 -23.62
CA ARG A 214 57.38 -69.67 -22.61
C ARG A 214 57.33 -71.10 -22.09
N THR A 215 56.16 -71.74 -22.01
CA THR A 215 56.07 -73.18 -21.72
C THR A 215 56.55 -74.06 -22.88
N ARG A 216 56.48 -73.56 -24.13
CA ARG A 216 57.09 -74.22 -25.30
C ARG A 216 58.60 -73.98 -25.39
N SER A 217 59.10 -72.82 -24.97
CA SER A 217 60.55 -72.50 -24.97
C SER A 217 61.28 -73.05 -23.73
N ASN A 218 60.61 -73.16 -22.58
CA ASN A 218 61.19 -73.69 -21.34
C ASN A 218 61.27 -75.23 -21.29
N ALA A 219 61.15 -75.91 -22.42
CA ALA A 219 61.76 -77.23 -22.59
C ALA A 219 63.29 -77.14 -22.76
N GLU A 220 63.86 -75.93 -22.91
CA GLU A 220 65.30 -75.70 -22.85
C GLU A 220 65.68 -74.61 -21.82
N VAL A 221 66.37 -75.07 -20.78
CA VAL A 221 67.38 -74.36 -19.95
C VAL A 221 66.89 -73.36 -18.88
N VAL A 222 66.50 -73.92 -17.72
CA VAL A 222 67.21 -74.00 -16.41
C VAL A 222 68.07 -72.81 -15.89
N GLU A 223 67.73 -72.43 -14.64
CA GLU A 223 68.48 -71.79 -13.52
C GLU A 223 69.04 -70.36 -13.70
N GLY A 224 68.82 -69.41 -12.78
CA GLY A 224 69.14 -69.39 -11.33
C GLY A 224 70.37 -68.47 -11.15
N LYS A 225 70.59 -67.59 -10.16
CA LYS A 225 70.11 -67.35 -8.80
C LYS A 225 70.61 -65.94 -8.36
N THR A 226 69.88 -65.33 -7.41
CA THR A 226 70.30 -64.48 -6.25
C THR A 226 71.49 -63.50 -6.32
N GLU A 227 71.29 -62.25 -5.86
CA GLU A 227 72.02 -61.69 -4.70
C GLU A 227 71.41 -60.40 -4.13
N LYS A 228 71.55 -60.22 -2.80
CA LYS A 228 71.10 -59.09 -1.98
C LYS A 228 72.13 -57.97 -1.98
N VAL A 229 71.72 -56.69 -2.02
CA VAL A 229 72.46 -55.58 -1.38
C VAL A 229 71.50 -54.47 -0.88
N THR A 230 71.90 -53.95 0.28
CA THR A 230 71.45 -52.89 1.21
C THR A 230 70.64 -51.67 0.72
N ALA A 231 69.83 -51.17 1.66
CA ALA A 231 69.04 -49.94 1.60
C ALA A 231 69.86 -48.63 1.62
N PRO A 232 69.29 -47.54 1.05
CA PRO A 232 69.53 -46.20 1.54
C PRO A 232 68.23 -45.39 1.81
N THR A 233 68.21 -44.79 2.99
CA THR A 233 67.92 -43.37 3.29
C THR A 233 66.82 -42.64 2.50
N VAL A 234 65.69 -42.38 3.18
CA VAL A 234 64.64 -41.42 2.78
C VAL A 234 64.96 -40.03 3.37
N PRO A 235 64.91 -38.92 2.61
CA PRO A 235 65.07 -37.58 3.16
C PRO A 235 63.75 -37.00 3.72
N PRO A 236 63.83 -36.00 4.62
CA PRO A 236 62.73 -35.64 5.53
C PRO A 236 61.81 -34.55 4.96
N SER A 237 60.50 -34.67 5.16
CA SER A 237 59.60 -33.51 5.12
C SER A 237 58.76 -33.43 6.41
N TYR A 238 58.93 -32.28 7.05
CA TYR A 238 58.44 -31.89 8.35
C TYR A 238 57.07 -31.22 8.19
N TRP A 239 56.24 -31.34 9.24
CA TRP A 239 55.01 -30.59 9.56
C TRP A 239 53.69 -31.37 9.54
N ARG A 240 53.26 -31.70 10.77
CA ARG A 240 51.88 -31.97 11.19
C ARG A 240 51.32 -30.67 11.80
N PRO A 241 50.09 -30.23 11.48
CA PRO A 241 49.51 -29.02 12.08
C PRO A 241 49.15 -29.26 13.55
N GLN A 242 49.59 -28.35 14.44
CA GLN A 242 49.02 -28.18 15.78
C GLN A 242 48.02 -27.01 15.78
N PRO A 243 46.97 -27.04 16.61
CA PRO A 243 45.97 -25.98 16.68
C PRO A 243 46.57 -24.69 17.27
N PRO A 244 46.10 -23.50 16.86
CA PRO A 244 46.86 -22.28 17.03
C PRO A 244 46.80 -21.76 18.47
N GLN A 245 47.98 -21.58 19.06
CA GLN A 245 48.20 -20.67 20.18
C GLN A 245 48.14 -19.23 19.67
N THR A 246 47.34 -18.43 20.36
CA THR A 246 47.03 -17.02 20.10
C THR A 246 48.26 -16.16 19.84
N LYS A 247 48.44 -15.74 18.58
CA LYS A 247 49.24 -14.57 18.22
C LYS A 247 48.35 -13.64 17.42
N LYS A 248 48.20 -12.43 17.94
CA LYS A 248 47.34 -11.34 17.47
C LYS A 248 47.50 -11.14 15.97
N THR A 249 46.46 -11.54 15.24
CA THR A 249 46.33 -11.43 13.80
C THR A 249 46.02 -9.98 13.43
N ILE A 250 46.37 -9.61 12.20
CA ILE A 250 46.11 -8.34 11.51
C ILE A 250 44.64 -7.86 11.59
N LEU A 251 43.72 -8.74 12.03
CA LEU A 251 42.34 -8.43 12.40
C LEU A 251 42.20 -7.40 13.55
N GLU A 252 43.17 -7.32 14.47
CA GLU A 252 43.14 -6.38 15.61
C GLU A 252 43.46 -4.92 15.21
N LYS A 253 43.96 -4.70 13.98
CA LYS A 253 44.13 -3.35 13.38
C LYS A 253 42.88 -2.86 12.63
N LEU A 254 41.86 -3.71 12.44
CA LEU A 254 40.60 -3.35 11.78
C LEU A 254 39.45 -3.05 12.75
N PHE A 255 39.62 -3.26 14.05
CA PHE A 255 38.63 -2.91 15.06
C PHE A 255 39.23 -1.86 16.01
N PRO A 256 38.93 -0.57 15.82
CA PRO A 256 39.27 0.43 16.81
C PRO A 256 38.56 0.10 18.13
N GLN A 257 39.22 0.45 19.24
CA GLN A 257 38.74 0.26 20.60
C GLN A 257 37.24 0.49 20.75
N LYS A 258 36.57 -0.45 21.43
CA LYS A 258 35.16 -0.43 21.83
C LYS A 258 34.79 0.93 22.45
N THR A 259 34.31 1.86 21.63
CA THR A 259 33.53 3.00 22.09
C THR A 259 32.21 2.44 22.60
N SER A 260 31.71 2.93 23.74
CA SER A 260 30.46 2.42 24.31
C SER A 260 29.33 2.57 23.28
N ASP A 261 28.91 1.46 22.68
CA ASP A 261 27.90 1.46 21.63
C ASP A 261 26.57 1.94 22.20
N ILE A 262 25.85 2.75 21.44
CA ILE A 262 24.52 3.22 21.80
C ILE A 262 23.58 2.06 22.12
N LEU A 263 23.79 0.91 21.47
CA LEU A 263 23.08 -0.34 21.69
C LEU A 263 23.34 -0.92 23.09
N ASP A 264 24.58 -0.89 23.59
CA ASP A 264 24.92 -1.36 24.94
C ASP A 264 24.16 -0.52 25.99
N LYS A 265 23.98 0.77 25.73
CA LYS A 265 23.26 1.68 26.63
C LYS A 265 21.74 1.49 26.59
N ILE A 266 21.17 1.28 25.40
CA ILE A 266 19.75 0.96 25.24
C ILE A 266 19.42 -0.35 25.97
N ALA A 267 20.27 -1.36 25.83
CA ALA A 267 20.12 -2.64 26.52
C ALA A 267 20.24 -2.52 28.04
N ALA A 268 21.16 -1.67 28.53
CA ALA A 268 21.38 -1.47 29.97
C ALA A 268 20.22 -0.74 30.67
N GLU A 269 19.55 0.20 29.99
CA GLU A 269 18.49 1.03 30.61
C GLU A 269 17.14 0.29 30.73
N GLY A 270 16.93 -0.81 30.00
CA GLY A 270 15.73 -1.64 30.12
C GLY A 270 14.44 -0.87 29.78
N LEU A 271 14.45 -0.19 28.63
CA LEU A 271 13.36 0.66 28.15
C LEU A 271 12.09 -0.16 27.80
N SER A 272 10.92 0.43 28.00
CA SER A 272 9.64 -0.10 27.55
C SER A 272 9.50 -0.02 26.01
N SER A 273 8.54 -0.75 25.45
CA SER A 273 8.27 -0.72 23.99
C SER A 273 7.97 0.69 23.49
N GLU A 274 7.26 1.51 24.28
CA GLU A 274 6.93 2.90 23.92
C GLU A 274 8.16 3.80 23.96
N GLN A 275 9.05 3.60 24.95
CA GLN A 275 10.31 4.34 25.05
C GLN A 275 11.26 3.98 23.91
N LEU A 276 11.30 2.70 23.50
CA LEU A 276 12.09 2.24 22.35
C LEU A 276 11.60 2.84 21.02
N GLU A 277 10.29 3.00 20.85
CA GLU A 277 9.73 3.65 19.66
C GLU A 277 10.13 5.13 19.57
N GLU A 278 10.24 5.81 20.72
CA GLU A 278 10.72 7.18 20.77
C GLU A 278 12.24 7.28 20.50
N VAL A 279 13.02 6.27 20.90
CA VAL A 279 14.45 6.15 20.54
C VAL A 279 14.60 5.95 19.03
N ARG A 280 13.80 5.07 18.43
CA ARG A 280 13.76 4.87 16.98
C ARG A 280 13.40 6.17 16.25
N SER A 281 12.33 6.83 16.69
CA SER A 281 11.88 8.11 16.13
C SER A 281 12.94 9.22 16.26
N ALA A 282 13.81 9.16 17.28
CA ALA A 282 14.93 10.08 17.43
C ALA A 282 15.99 9.91 16.32
N PHE A 283 16.33 8.67 15.97
CA PHE A 283 17.22 8.39 14.84
C PHE A 283 16.59 8.76 13.50
N ASP A 284 15.30 8.44 13.29
CA ASP A 284 14.58 8.78 12.06
C ASP A 284 14.50 10.31 11.85
N SER A 285 14.54 11.09 12.94
CA SER A 285 14.61 12.55 12.90
C SER A 285 16.02 13.11 12.63
N GLY A 286 17.03 12.25 12.42
CA GLY A 286 18.40 12.65 12.09
C GLY A 286 19.26 13.10 13.28
N LEU A 287 18.90 12.73 14.51
CA LEU A 287 19.74 12.95 15.69
C LEU A 287 20.94 12.01 15.69
N ALA A 288 22.12 12.52 16.05
CA ALA A 288 23.33 11.73 16.15
C ALA A 288 23.34 10.87 17.43
N ASP A 289 24.15 9.81 17.45
CA ASP A 289 24.24 8.86 18.57
C ASP A 289 24.43 9.55 19.94
N ASP A 290 25.25 10.59 20.00
CA ASP A 290 25.51 11.31 21.25
C ASP A 290 24.36 12.21 21.71
N GLU A 291 23.43 12.56 20.81
CA GLU A 291 22.19 13.27 21.12
C GLU A 291 21.14 12.28 21.60
N VAL A 292 20.99 11.15 20.91
CA VAL A 292 20.07 10.07 21.29
C VAL A 292 20.45 9.46 22.65
N LYS A 293 21.76 9.29 22.93
CA LYS A 293 22.28 8.88 24.26
C LYS A 293 21.83 9.80 25.41
N ARG A 294 21.48 11.07 25.15
CA ARG A 294 20.99 12.00 26.20
C ARG A 294 19.51 11.82 26.49
N ILE A 295 18.75 11.29 25.53
CA ILE A 295 17.31 11.01 25.62
C ILE A 295 17.07 9.66 26.30
N ILE A 296 17.95 8.68 26.06
CA ILE A 296 17.89 7.34 26.63
C ILE A 296 18.25 7.38 28.13
N LYS A 297 17.21 7.47 28.96
CA LYS A 297 17.29 7.41 30.43
C LYS A 297 16.03 6.74 30.97
N LYS A 298 16.18 5.70 31.79
CA LYS A 298 15.07 4.89 32.33
C LYS A 298 14.00 5.69 33.08
N GLU A 299 14.36 6.81 33.71
CA GLU A 299 13.45 7.63 34.53
C GLU A 299 12.48 8.51 33.72
N LEU A 300 12.67 8.61 32.39
CA LEU A 300 11.85 9.45 31.53
C LEU A 300 10.72 8.65 30.88
N THR A 301 9.47 9.11 30.99
CA THR A 301 8.35 8.54 30.25
C THR A 301 8.49 8.80 28.74
N ALA A 302 7.84 7.97 27.91
CA ALA A 302 7.88 8.11 26.45
C ALA A 302 7.48 9.53 25.99
N ASP A 303 6.42 10.11 26.58
CA ASP A 303 6.02 11.50 26.31
C ASP A 303 7.10 12.54 26.60
N LYS A 304 7.90 12.32 27.66
CA LYS A 304 9.01 13.22 27.98
C LYS A 304 10.17 13.04 27.00
N MET A 305 10.45 11.81 26.58
CA MET A 305 11.45 11.53 25.54
C MET A 305 11.07 12.18 24.21
N ARG A 306 9.78 12.14 23.84
CA ARG A 306 9.24 12.83 22.66
C ARG A 306 9.47 14.34 22.73
N LYS A 307 9.05 14.97 23.83
CA LYS A 307 9.26 16.43 24.04
C LYS A 307 10.74 16.80 24.02
N MET A 308 11.60 15.96 24.58
CA MET A 308 13.05 16.19 24.54
C MET A 308 13.62 16.12 23.13
N ARG A 309 13.14 15.18 22.29
CA ARG A 309 13.50 15.12 20.87
C ARG A 309 13.07 16.41 20.14
N GLU A 310 11.82 16.83 20.29
CA GLU A 310 11.29 18.04 19.65
C GLU A 310 12.09 19.29 20.05
N ILE A 311 12.39 19.44 21.34
CA ILE A 311 13.21 20.56 21.82
C ILE A 311 14.62 20.51 21.23
N MET A 312 15.24 19.32 21.12
CA MET A 312 16.56 19.18 20.49
C MET A 312 16.56 19.56 19.01
N LEU A 313 15.52 19.18 18.27
CA LEU A 313 15.36 19.56 16.86
C LEU A 313 15.19 21.07 16.70
N LEU A 314 14.36 21.72 17.54
CA LEU A 314 14.19 23.18 17.54
C LEU A 314 15.48 23.93 17.91
N VAL A 315 16.30 23.37 18.79
CA VAL A 315 17.62 23.95 19.12
C VAL A 315 18.58 23.82 17.95
N ARG A 316 18.54 22.71 17.22
CA ARG A 316 19.36 22.48 16.02
C ARG A 316 18.97 23.44 14.90
N GLU A 317 17.67 23.61 14.66
CA GLU A 317 17.14 24.54 13.66
C GLU A 317 17.56 25.99 13.94
N ARG A 318 17.47 26.45 15.20
CA ARG A 318 17.96 27.79 15.59
C ARG A 318 19.47 27.98 15.36
N ARG A 319 20.29 26.96 15.62
CA ARG A 319 21.74 27.05 15.39
C ARG A 319 22.10 27.11 13.91
N HIS A 320 21.24 26.59 13.03
CA HIS A 320 21.43 26.68 11.58
C HIS A 320 20.92 28.00 10.99
N THR A 321 20.02 28.72 11.67
CA THR A 321 19.55 30.05 11.23
C THR A 321 20.48 31.20 11.68
N ASP A 322 21.25 31.00 12.75
CA ASP A 322 22.15 32.00 13.33
C ASP A 322 23.63 31.87 12.85
N ALA A 323 23.93 30.97 11.90
CA ALA A 323 25.26 30.70 11.35
C ALA A 323 25.33 31.04 9.86
#